data_AF-A0A1A8KGT3-F1
#
_entry.id   AF-A0A1A8KGT3-F1
#
_cell.length_a   1.000
_cell.length_b   1.000
_cell.length_c   1.000
_cell.angle_alpha   90.00
_cell.angle_beta   90.00
_cell.angle_gamma   90.00
#
_symmetry.space_group_name_H-M   'P 1'
#
loop_
_entity.id
_entity.type
_entity.pdbx_description
1 polymer ?
#
loop_
_entity_poly.entity_id
_entity_poly.type
_entity_poly.pdbx_seq_one_letter_code
_entity_poly.pdbx_strand_id
1 'polypeptide(L)' 'GMLEQHRLAIRKSSYALCKQLMVDEALVQSLLADNILTESMAETILAEPTSQKRSFRLTLLLPKRGPRAFSIF' A
#
# COMPACT_ATOMS: atom_id res chain seq x y z
N GLY A 1 -10.82 9.27 -3.92
CA GLY A 1 -10.30 8.48 -2.78
C GLY A 1 -11.12 7.21 -2.58
N MET A 2 -10.69 6.33 -1.69
CA MET A 2 -11.22 4.96 -1.53
C MET A 2 -12.60 5.00 -0.86
N LEU A 3 -13.40 3.93 -0.92
CA LEU A 3 -14.65 3.86 -0.16
C LEU A 3 -14.38 3.71 1.34
N GLU A 4 -15.28 4.21 2.18
CA GLU A 4 -15.13 4.13 3.64
C GLU A 4 -15.01 2.70 4.15
N GLN A 5 -15.83 1.79 3.62
CA GLN A 5 -15.76 0.36 3.92
C GLN A 5 -14.39 -0.26 3.61
N HIS A 6 -13.78 0.13 2.49
CA HIS A 6 -12.45 -0.34 2.09
C HIS A 6 -11.36 0.25 2.99
N ARG A 7 -11.44 1.54 3.35
CA ARG A 7 -10.52 2.16 4.31
C ARG A 7 -10.57 1.46 5.66
N LEU A 8 -11.77 1.16 6.16
CA LEU A 8 -11.98 0.46 7.41
C LEU A 8 -11.42 -0.97 7.34
N ALA A 9 -11.58 -1.67 6.22
CA ALA A 9 -11.00 -2.99 6.01
C ALA A 9 -9.46 -2.93 6.08
N ILE A 10 -8.81 -2.01 5.38
CA ILE A 10 -7.35 -1.82 5.46
C ILE A 10 -6.92 -1.48 6.89
N ARG A 11 -7.66 -0.60 7.59
CA ARG A 11 -7.31 -0.23 8.96
C ARG A 11 -7.41 -1.41 9.93
N LYS A 12 -8.49 -2.20 9.84
CA LYS A 12 -8.70 -3.39 10.67
C LYS A 12 -7.64 -4.47 10.40
N SER A 13 -7.23 -4.61 9.13
CA SER A 13 -6.23 -5.58 8.72
C SER A 13 -4.80 -5.07 8.79
N SER A 14 -4.56 -3.78 9.12
CA SER A 14 -3.24 -3.13 9.05
C SER A 14 -2.17 -3.85 9.86
N TYR A 15 -2.51 -4.35 11.05
CA TYR A 15 -1.58 -5.15 11.87
C TYR A 15 -1.16 -6.44 11.17
N ALA A 16 -2.13 -7.18 10.61
CA ALA A 16 -1.87 -8.42 9.88
C ALA A 16 -1.08 -8.13 8.59
N LEU A 17 -1.47 -7.10 7.83
CA LEU A 17 -0.79 -6.66 6.61
C LEU A 17 0.66 -6.28 6.91
N CYS A 18 0.93 -5.48 7.94
CA CYS A 18 2.31 -5.11 8.30
C CYS A 18 3.17 -6.29 8.73
N LYS A 19 2.56 -7.38 9.25
CA LYS A 19 3.28 -8.57 9.72
C LYS A 19 3.47 -9.63 8.61
N GLN A 20 2.49 -9.78 7.72
CA GLN A 20 2.43 -10.86 6.73
C GLN A 20 2.82 -10.40 5.33
N LEU A 21 2.60 -9.12 4.99
CA LEU A 21 2.97 -8.58 3.69
C LEU A 21 4.46 -8.26 3.67
N MET A 22 5.19 -8.95 2.79
CA MET A 22 6.54 -8.55 2.42
C MET A 22 6.45 -7.53 1.29
N VAL A 23 6.67 -6.26 1.62
CA VAL A 23 6.76 -5.20 0.60
C VAL A 23 8.21 -5.08 0.16
N ASP A 24 8.52 -5.79 -0.93
CA ASP A 24 9.78 -5.66 -1.66
C ASP A 24 9.63 -4.70 -2.85
N GLU A 25 10.73 -4.50 -3.56
CA GLU A 25 10.76 -3.60 -4.71
C GLU A 25 9.87 -4.09 -5.86
N ALA A 26 9.81 -5.40 -6.11
CA ALA A 26 9.01 -5.97 -7.19
C ALA A 26 7.51 -5.72 -6.98
N LEU A 27 7.02 -5.88 -5.75
CA LEU A 27 5.64 -5.55 -5.41
C LEU A 27 5.35 -4.06 -5.64
N VAL A 28 6.24 -3.18 -5.17
CA VAL A 28 6.04 -1.72 -5.34
C VAL A 28 6.01 -1.34 -6.82
N GLN A 29 6.88 -1.91 -7.64
CA GLN A 29 6.89 -1.68 -9.09
C GLN A 29 5.62 -2.22 -9.77
N SER A 30 5.12 -3.38 -9.35
CA SER A 30 3.84 -3.92 -9.85
C SER A 30 2.68 -2.96 -9.56
N LEU A 31 2.59 -2.46 -8.32
CA LEU A 31 1.52 -1.53 -7.94
C LEU A 31 1.68 -0.16 -8.65
N LEU A 32 2.89 0.25 -8.98
CA LEU A 32 3.15 1.44 -9.80
C LEU A 32 2.68 1.23 -11.24
N ALA A 33 3.02 0.09 -11.86
CA ALA A 33 2.61 -0.27 -13.22
C ALA A 33 1.09 -0.33 -13.37
N ASP A 34 0.38 -0.84 -12.34
CA ASP A 34 -1.07 -0.89 -12.29
C ASP A 34 -1.74 0.47 -12.00
N ASN A 35 -0.95 1.55 -11.90
CA ASN A 35 -1.41 2.90 -11.53
C ASN A 35 -2.12 2.95 -10.16
N ILE A 36 -1.80 2.00 -9.27
CA ILE A 36 -2.27 2.02 -7.88
C ILE A 36 -1.41 2.99 -7.07
N LEU A 37 -0.11 3.00 -7.31
CA LEU A 37 0.83 3.97 -6.77
C LEU A 37 1.20 5.02 -7.83
N THR A 38 1.76 6.12 -7.37
CA THR A 38 2.41 7.15 -8.18
C THR A 38 3.89 7.04 -7.87
N GLU A 39 4.73 7.56 -8.74
CA GLU A 39 6.19 7.52 -8.59
C GLU A 39 6.62 8.04 -7.21
N SER A 40 6.13 9.22 -6.80
CA SER A 40 6.41 9.77 -5.46
C SER A 40 5.97 8.85 -4.29
N MET A 41 4.87 8.09 -4.45
CA MET A 41 4.48 7.12 -3.42
C MET A 41 5.40 5.89 -3.41
N ALA A 42 5.77 5.39 -4.59
CA ALA A 42 6.72 4.29 -4.71
C ALA A 42 8.08 4.66 -4.10
N GLU A 43 8.60 5.86 -4.40
CA GLU A 43 9.84 6.40 -3.83
C GLU A 43 9.78 6.46 -2.29
N THR A 44 8.71 7.04 -1.74
CA THR A 44 8.56 7.15 -0.28
C THR A 44 8.42 5.80 0.42
N ILE A 45 7.86 4.79 -0.26
CA ILE A 45 7.82 3.42 0.25
C ILE A 45 9.23 2.82 0.18
N LEU A 46 9.90 2.84 -0.98
CA LEU A 46 11.21 2.19 -1.16
C LEU A 46 12.32 2.82 -0.32
N ALA A 47 12.19 4.09 0.04
CA ALA A 47 13.08 4.79 0.97
C ALA A 47 13.03 4.21 2.40
N GLU A 48 11.98 3.48 2.78
CA GLU A 48 11.91 2.83 4.09
C GLU A 48 12.90 1.65 4.15
N PRO A 49 13.69 1.52 5.24
CA PRO A 49 14.82 0.59 5.29
C PRO A 49 14.42 -0.87 5.55
N THR A 50 13.18 -1.13 5.99
CA THR A 50 12.72 -2.49 6.29
C THR A 50 11.40 -2.78 5.62
N SER A 51 11.18 -4.04 5.25
CA SER A 51 9.89 -4.49 4.70
C SER A 51 8.73 -4.11 5.60
N GLN A 52 8.83 -4.25 6.93
CA GLN A 52 7.75 -3.86 7.83
C GLN A 52 7.41 -2.36 7.75
N LYS A 53 8.42 -1.48 7.66
CA LYS A 53 8.20 -0.04 7.51
C LYS A 53 7.60 0.30 6.14
N ARG A 54 8.00 -0.42 5.09
CA ARG A 54 7.39 -0.34 3.75
C ARG A 54 5.91 -0.73 3.78
N SER A 55 5.57 -1.86 4.41
CA SER A 55 4.18 -2.33 4.58
C SER A 55 3.34 -1.31 5.35
N PHE A 56 3.90 -0.74 6.42
CA PHE A 56 3.26 0.33 7.16
C PHE A 56 3.03 1.58 6.31
N ARG A 57 4.02 2.01 5.53
CA ARG A 57 3.86 3.15 4.61
C ARG A 57 2.83 2.89 3.53
N LEU A 58 2.85 1.71 2.92
CA LEU A 58 1.90 1.31 1.90
C LEU A 58 0.46 1.37 2.43
N THR A 59 0.20 0.80 3.61
CA THR A 59 -1.14 0.81 4.22
C THR A 59 -1.64 2.20 4.60
N LEU A 60 -0.75 3.17 4.85
CA LEU A 60 -1.13 4.58 5.07
C LEU A 60 -1.44 5.34 3.77
N LEU A 61 -0.80 4.96 2.66
CA LEU A 61 -0.92 5.65 1.37
C LEU A 61 -2.07 5.10 0.53
N LEU A 62 -2.31 3.78 0.54
CA LEU A 62 -3.35 3.12 -0.24
C LEU A 62 -4.76 3.75 -0.05
N PRO A 63 -5.22 4.09 1.18
CA PRO A 63 -6.53 4.71 1.41
C PRO A 63 -6.77 6.03 0.67
N LYS A 64 -5.70 6.76 0.30
CA LYS A 64 -5.77 8.00 -0.48
C LYS A 64 -6.09 7.74 -1.95
N ARG A 65 -5.92 6.49 -2.42
CA ARG A 65 -6.21 6.06 -3.78
C ARG A 65 -7.69 5.80 -4.01
N GLY A 66 -8.09 5.66 -5.27
CA GLY A 66 -9.48 5.40 -5.63
C GLY A 66 -9.97 4.01 -5.17
N PRO A 67 -11.27 3.74 -5.24
CA PRO A 67 -11.84 2.42 -4.90
C PRO A 67 -11.18 1.27 -5.67
N ARG A 68 -10.78 1.50 -6.92
CA ARG A 68 -10.08 0.53 -7.77
C ARG A 68 -8.80 0.00 -7.14
N ALA A 69 -8.07 0.82 -6.40
CA ALA A 69 -6.83 0.41 -5.73
C ALA A 69 -7.06 -0.68 -4.69
N PHE A 70 -8.19 -0.67 -4.00
CA PHE A 70 -8.53 -1.71 -3.01
C PHE A 70 -8.86 -3.06 -3.65
N SER A 71 -9.35 -3.07 -4.89
CA SER A 71 -9.71 -4.31 -5.57
C SER A 71 -8.53 -4.97 -6.27
N ILE A 72 -7.49 -4.21 -6.60
CA ILE A 72 -6.29 -4.73 -7.26
C ILE A 72 -5.22 -5.13 -6.23
N PHE A 73 -5.15 -4.42 -5.11
CA PHE A 73 -4.28 -4.76 -3.97
C PHE A 73 -4.92 -5.81 -3.06
#